data_AF-A0A925BG57-F1
#
_entry.id   AF-A0A925BG57-F1
#
_cell.length_a   1.000
_cell.length_b   1.000
_cell.length_c   1.000
_cell.angle_alpha   90.00
_cell.angle_beta   90.00
_cell.angle_gamma   90.00
#
_symmetry.space_group_name_H-M   'P 1'
#
loop_
_entity.id
_entity.type
_entity.pdbx_description
1 polymer ?
#
loop_
_entity_poly.entity_id
_entity_poly.type
_entity_poly.pdbx_seq_one_letter_code
_entity_poly.pdbx_strand_id
1 'polypeptide(L)' 'MKLLIVPASLDLTQPFSATPSWWQLLKGLYEIGVEVIATPYQGPAIETLWWRAEPNP' A
#
# COMPACT_ATOMS: atom_id res chain seq x y z
N MET A 1 15.54 5.77 -1.29
CA MET A 1 15.13 4.76 -2.30
C MET A 1 13.65 4.94 -2.56
N LYS A 2 13.17 4.71 -3.79
CA LYS A 2 11.76 4.87 -4.16
C LYS A 2 11.19 3.57 -4.71
N LEU A 3 10.06 3.12 -4.19
CA LEU A 3 9.42 1.86 -4.58
C LEU A 3 7.97 2.10 -5.03
N LEU A 4 7.61 1.51 -6.18
CA LEU A 4 6.24 1.30 -6.59
C LEU A 4 5.83 -0.12 -6.21
N ILE A 5 4.78 -0.28 -5.42
CA ILE A 5 4.28 -1.56 -4.94
C ILE A 5 2.84 -1.74 -5.40
N VAL A 6 2.54 -2.90 -5.98
CA VAL A 6 1.22 -3.27 -6.50
C VAL A 6 0.60 -4.33 -5.57
N PRO A 7 -0.01 -3.96 -4.44
CA PRO A 7 -0.70 -4.92 -3.59
C PRO A 7 -2.01 -5.38 -4.23
N ALA A 8 -2.51 -6.54 -3.80
CA ALA A 8 -3.82 -7.02 -4.24
C ALA A 8 -4.95 -6.03 -3.90
N SER A 9 -4.89 -5.41 -2.72
CA SER A 9 -5.80 -4.37 -2.27
C SER A 9 -5.14 -3.55 -1.16
N LEU A 10 -5.61 -2.32 -0.95
CA LEU A 10 -5.34 -1.53 0.25
C LEU A 10 -6.56 -1.45 1.18
N ASP A 11 -7.72 -1.93 0.73
CA ASP A 11 -8.98 -1.82 1.46
C ASP A 11 -9.10 -2.96 2.47
N LEU A 12 -8.99 -2.59 3.76
CA LEU A 12 -9.05 -3.51 4.90
C LEU A 12 -10.45 -4.13 5.10
N THR A 13 -11.48 -3.66 4.39
CA THR A 13 -12.81 -4.27 4.43
C THR A 13 -12.92 -5.49 3.51
N GLN A 14 -11.97 -5.69 2.60
CA GLN A 14 -11.97 -6.82 1.67
C GLN A 14 -11.49 -8.11 2.36
N PRO A 15 -12.01 -9.29 1.96
CA PRO A 15 -11.71 -10.56 2.61
C PRO A 15 -10.32 -11.13 2.28
N PHE A 16 -9.39 -10.29 1.82
CA PHE A 16 -8.03 -10.69 1.50
C PHE A 16 -7.15 -10.70 2.75
N SER A 17 -6.72 -11.89 3.16
CA SER A 17 -5.95 -12.11 4.39
C SER A 17 -4.60 -11.37 4.40
N ALA A 18 -4.03 -11.04 3.23
CA ALA A 18 -2.74 -10.37 3.11
C ALA A 18 -2.84 -8.84 3.22
N THR A 19 -4.03 -8.22 3.10
CA THR A 19 -4.15 -6.75 3.10
C THR A 19 -3.55 -6.12 4.36
N PRO A 20 -3.82 -6.60 5.59
CA PRO A 20 -3.19 -6.04 6.79
C PRO A 20 -1.66 -6.22 6.81
N SER A 21 -1.15 -7.32 6.26
CA SER A 21 0.31 -7.55 6.16
C SER A 21 0.97 -6.57 5.20
N TRP A 22 0.32 -6.27 4.07
CA TRP A 22 0.77 -5.19 3.17
C TRP A 22 0.85 -3.87 3.91
N TRP A 23 -0.17 -3.49 4.69
CA TRP A 23 -0.15 -2.25 5.46
C TRP A 23 1.06 -2.15 6.40
N GLN A 24 1.37 -3.21 7.14
CA GLN A 24 2.53 -3.22 8.05
C GLN A 24 3.85 -3.16 7.29
N LEU A 25 3.97 -3.88 6.17
CA LEU A 25 5.18 -3.84 5.34
C LEU A 25 5.42 -2.44 4.74
N LEU A 26 4.40 -1.83 4.14
CA LEU A 26 4.50 -0.50 3.53
C LEU A 26 4.85 0.56 4.58
N LYS A 27 4.23 0.49 5.76
CA LYS A 27 4.57 1.36 6.89
C LYS A 27 6.02 1.16 7.34
N GLY A 28 6.46 -0.08 7.52
CA GLY A 28 7.84 -0.37 7.93
C GLY A 28 8.87 0.15 6.93
N LEU A 29 8.59 0.04 5.62
CA LEU A 29 9.43 0.62 4.56
C LEU A 29 9.52 2.14 4.68
N TYR A 30 8.39 2.81 4.91
CA TYR A 30 8.36 4.25 5.15
C TYR A 30 9.18 4.66 6.38
N GLU A 31 9.06 3.92 7.50
CA GLU A 31 9.76 4.22 8.74
C GLU A 31 11.29 4.11 8.63
N ILE A 32 11.80 3.33 7.67
CA ILE A 32 13.23 3.25 7.36
C ILE A 32 13.67 4.21 6.23
N GLY A 33 12.81 5.15 5.84
CA GLY A 33 13.14 6.21 4.87
C GLY A 33 12.95 5.83 3.40
N VAL A 34 12.16 4.80 3.09
CA VAL A 34 11.78 4.49 1.71
C VAL A 34 10.58 5.35 1.30
N GLU A 35 10.67 5.98 0.13
CA GLU A 35 9.52 6.62 -0.49
C GLU A 35 8.63 5.52 -1.12
N VAL A 36 7.44 5.34 -0.57
CA VAL A 36 6.51 4.28 -0.98
C VAL A 36 5.37 4.89 -1.81
N ILE A 37 5.19 4.35 -3.01
CA ILE A 37 3.99 4.53 -3.83
C ILE A 37 3.27 3.19 -3.90
N ALA A 38 2.00 3.16 -3.52
CA ALA A 38 1.16 1.97 -3.57
C ALA A 38 0.04 2.16 -4.60
N THR A 39 -0.12 1.20 -5.52
CA THR A 39 -1.22 1.18 -6.48
C THR A 39 -1.99 -0.15 -6.35
N PRO A 40 -3.15 -0.18 -5.70
CA PRO A 40 -3.88 -1.43 -5.47
C PRO A 40 -4.48 -1.95 -6.77
N TYR A 41 -4.36 -3.25 -7.01
CA TYR A 41 -5.02 -3.92 -8.13
C TYR A 41 -6.55 -3.91 -7.97
N GLN A 42 -7.05 -4.18 -6.77
CA GLN A 42 -8.47 -4.18 -6.45
C GLN A 42 -8.81 -3.15 -5.39
N GLY A 43 -9.88 -2.39 -5.65
CA GLY A 43 -10.42 -1.40 -4.72
C GLY A 43 -9.80 -0.01 -4.86
N PRO A 44 -10.16 0.91 -3.95
CA PRO A 44 -9.70 2.28 -4.02
C PRO A 44 -8.21 2.42 -3.68
N ALA A 45 -7.55 3.38 -4.32
CA ALA A 45 -6.33 3.97 -3.80
C ALA A 45 -6.64 4.61 -2.43
N ILE A 46 -5.92 4.20 -1.39
CA ILE A 46 -6.13 4.69 -0.01
C ILE A 46 -4.87 5.44 0.42
N GLU A 47 -4.99 6.76 0.54
CA GLU A 47 -3.94 7.61 1.09
C GLU A 47 -3.76 7.38 2.59
N THR A 48 -2.50 7.51 3.03
CA THR A 48 -2.13 7.43 4.44
C THR A 48 -0.98 8.40 4.74
N LEU A 49 -0.57 8.45 6.01
CA LEU A 49 0.63 9.19 6.43
C LEU A 49 1.94 8.50 6.00
N TRP A 50 1.90 7.25 5.52
CA TRP A 50 3.09 6.42 5.28
C TRP A 50 3.39 6.18 3.80
N TRP A 51 2.42 6.36 2.90
CA TRP A 51 2.65 6.19 1.46
C TRP A 51 1.74 7.11 0.65
N ARG A 52 2.16 7.36 -0.59
CA ARG A 52 1.29 7.93 -1.62
C ARG A 52 0.52 6.81 -2.29
N ALA A 53 -0.77 7.01 -2.53
CA ALA A 53 -1.60 6.05 -3.23
C ALA A 53 -1.91 6.54 -4.66
N GLU A 54 -1.80 5.62 -5.62
CA GLU A 54 -2.17 5.86 -7.02
C GLU A 54 -3.30 4.89 -7.42
N PRO A 55 -4.20 5.25 -8.35
CA PRO A 55 -5.22 4.33 -8.85
C PRO A 55 -4.58 3.11 -9.54
N ASN A 56 -5.35 2.03 -9.68
CA ASN A 56 -4.94 0.82 -10.39
C ASN A 56 -4.43 1.18 -11.82
N PRO A 57 -3.27 0.65 -12.27
CA PRO A 57 -2.71 0.96 -13.59
C PRO A 57 -3.49 0.34 -14.76
#